data_AF-A0A1E7XTG5-F1
#
_entry.id   AF-A0A1E7XTG5-F1
#
_cell.length_a   1.000
_cell.length_b   1.000
_cell.length_c   1.000
_cell.angle_alpha   90.00
_cell.angle_beta   90.00
_cell.angle_gamma   90.00
#
_symmetry.space_group_name_H-M   'P 1'
#
loop_
_entity.id
_entity.type
_entity.pdbx_description
1 polymer ?
#
loop_
_entity_poly.entity_id
_entity_poly.type
_entity_poly.pdbx_seq_one_letter_code
_entity_poly.pdbx_strand_id
1 'polypeptide(L)'
;MRRHTSLLPIFATLSLAAMLSACAQITPPLPRATRNIPLSDLAHCGQATSAACARIHVALANAYLSNGPLDSTALGNAARELGLAAQNKEVAAKTLPLRRIVHVLQERTATNYACIAELRKTRTQLAATHAQSAAAQARLHRLENLLHDHAEKSLDHHVLKRP
;
A
#
# COMPACT_ATOMS: atom_id res chain seq x y z
N MET A 1 -40.83 2.26 50.67
CA MET A 1 -39.40 2.57 50.86
C MET A 1 -38.62 1.58 50.02
N ARG A 2 -37.72 1.86 49.07
CA ARG A 2 -36.98 3.03 48.61
C ARG A 2 -36.95 2.97 47.07
N ARG A 3 -37.03 4.12 46.41
CA ARG A 3 -36.77 4.29 44.98
C ARG A 3 -35.25 4.19 44.75
N HIS A 4 -34.81 3.41 43.79
CA HIS A 4 -33.48 3.55 43.20
C HIS A 4 -33.64 3.82 41.70
N THR A 5 -33.62 5.12 41.39
CA THR A 5 -33.33 5.68 40.08
C THR A 5 -31.88 5.40 39.73
N SER A 6 -31.63 4.56 38.73
CA SER A 6 -30.29 4.39 38.16
C SER A 6 -30.05 5.51 37.15
N LEU A 7 -29.20 6.46 37.57
CA LEU A 7 -28.64 7.51 36.72
C LEU A 7 -27.53 6.91 35.84
N LEU A 8 -27.57 7.31 34.59
CA LEU A 8 -26.66 7.04 33.46
C LEU A 8 -25.15 7.13 33.79
N PRO A 9 -24.29 6.50 32.96
CA PRO A 9 -22.99 7.04 32.62
C PRO A 9 -22.98 7.50 31.15
N ILE A 10 -23.49 8.71 30.86
CA ILE A 10 -23.26 9.40 29.56
C ILE A 10 -21.89 10.13 29.56
N PHE A 11 -21.15 10.12 30.67
CA PHE A 11 -19.94 10.94 30.85
C PHE A 11 -18.62 10.26 30.45
N ALA A 12 -18.63 9.25 29.57
CA ALA A 12 -17.40 8.63 29.07
C ALA A 12 -17.08 8.93 27.59
N THR A 13 -17.98 9.60 26.86
CA THR A 13 -17.80 9.87 25.41
C THR A 13 -17.47 11.31 25.08
N LEU A 14 -17.64 12.26 26.02
CA LEU A 14 -17.35 13.68 25.75
C LEU A 14 -15.86 14.04 25.74
N SER A 15 -14.96 13.17 26.23
CA SER A 15 -13.53 13.52 26.34
C SER A 15 -12.68 13.13 25.13
N LEU A 16 -13.21 12.37 24.17
CA LEU A 16 -12.48 12.01 22.96
C LEU A 16 -12.75 12.98 21.80
N ALA A 17 -13.98 13.51 21.68
CA ALA A 17 -14.33 14.46 20.62
C ALA A 17 -13.67 15.84 20.81
N ALA A 18 -13.39 16.25 22.05
CA ALA A 18 -12.73 17.52 22.35
C ALA A 18 -11.23 17.54 21.96
N MET A 19 -10.59 16.38 21.83
CA MET A 19 -9.15 16.27 21.46
C MET A 19 -8.92 16.17 19.94
N LEU A 20 -9.97 15.99 19.14
CA LEU A 20 -9.90 15.99 17.66
C LEU A 20 -10.24 17.35 17.03
N SER A 21 -10.66 18.34 17.83
CA SER A 21 -11.02 19.68 17.34
C SER A 21 -9.82 20.65 17.23
N ALA A 22 -8.65 20.27 17.75
CA ALA A 22 -7.44 21.12 17.74
C ALA A 22 -6.62 21.10 16.43
N CYS A 23 -7.01 20.30 15.43
CA CYS A 23 -6.33 20.26 14.11
C CYS A 23 -7.13 20.91 12.98
N ALA A 24 -8.33 21.45 13.25
CA ALA A 24 -9.24 21.96 12.22
C ALA A 24 -9.19 23.48 12.01
N GLN A 25 -8.37 24.21 12.76
CA GLN A 25 -8.27 25.67 12.65
C GLN A 25 -6.80 26.04 12.45
N ILE A 26 -6.37 26.01 11.20
CA ILE A 26 -5.39 26.85 10.50
C ILE A 26 -5.09 26.10 9.18
N THR A 27 -6.11 25.97 8.33
CA THR A 27 -5.87 25.87 6.90
C THR A 27 -5.79 27.31 6.41
N PRO A 28 -4.59 27.86 6.11
CA PRO A 28 -4.56 29.08 5.32
C PRO A 28 -5.33 28.79 4.03
N PRO A 29 -6.13 29.74 3.50
CA PRO A 29 -6.78 29.54 2.22
C PRO A 29 -5.69 29.20 1.21
N LEU A 30 -5.69 27.95 0.71
CA LEU A 30 -4.81 27.59 -0.39
C LEU A 30 -5.16 28.58 -1.52
N PRO A 31 -4.20 29.35 -2.04
CA PRO A 31 -4.44 30.11 -3.24
C PRO A 31 -4.87 29.09 -4.27
N ARG A 32 -6.11 29.25 -4.77
CA ARG A 32 -6.67 28.47 -5.87
C ARG A 32 -5.67 28.60 -7.01
N ALA A 33 -4.78 27.62 -7.14
CA ALA A 33 -3.72 27.63 -8.13
C ALA A 33 -4.42 27.74 -9.48
N THR A 34 -4.26 28.90 -10.09
CA THR A 34 -4.77 29.24 -11.40
C THR A 34 -4.33 28.13 -12.35
N ARG A 35 -5.32 27.50 -12.96
CA ARG A 35 -5.27 26.33 -13.84
C ARG A 35 -4.51 26.53 -15.16
N ASN A 36 -3.62 27.52 -15.21
CA ASN A 36 -2.94 27.97 -16.40
C ASN A 36 -1.46 28.11 -16.08
N ILE A 37 -0.74 27.00 -15.90
CA ILE A 37 0.71 27.01 -16.14
C ILE A 37 0.82 27.13 -17.66
N PRO A 38 1.28 28.26 -18.22
CA PRO A 38 1.35 28.39 -19.67
C PRO A 38 2.36 27.35 -20.16
N LEU A 39 1.90 26.37 -20.94
CA LEU A 39 2.76 25.35 -21.54
C LEU A 39 3.91 25.96 -22.36
N SER A 40 3.73 27.21 -22.82
CA SER A 40 4.75 28.03 -23.50
C SER A 40 5.90 28.47 -22.58
N ASP A 41 5.64 28.75 -21.30
CA ASP A 41 6.69 29.08 -20.32
C ASP A 41 7.47 27.82 -19.92
N LEU A 42 6.82 26.65 -19.97
CA LEU A 42 7.45 25.36 -19.70
C LEU A 42 8.54 25.02 -20.71
N ALA A 43 8.32 25.37 -21.98
CA ALA A 43 9.27 25.09 -23.07
C ALA A 43 10.63 25.78 -22.88
N HIS A 44 10.66 26.88 -22.13
CA HIS A 44 11.87 27.69 -21.90
C HIS A 44 12.56 27.40 -20.56
N CYS A 45 11.93 26.62 -19.68
CA CYS A 45 12.43 26.35 -18.34
C CYS A 45 13.16 25.00 -18.24
N GLY A 46 13.91 24.59 -19.26
CA GLY A 46 14.70 23.34 -19.20
C GLY A 46 15.70 23.30 -18.04
N GLN A 47 16.28 24.45 -17.68
CA GLN A 47 17.03 24.65 -16.43
C GLN A 47 16.37 25.73 -15.58
N ALA A 48 16.37 25.55 -14.26
CA ALA A 48 15.64 26.41 -13.34
C ALA A 48 16.55 27.39 -12.58
N THR A 49 17.54 27.98 -13.27
CA THR A 49 18.46 28.94 -12.66
C THR A 49 17.74 30.23 -12.24
N SER A 50 16.71 30.64 -13.00
CA SER A 50 15.86 31.78 -12.67
C SER A 50 14.79 31.44 -11.63
N ALA A 51 14.43 32.41 -10.79
CA ALA A 51 13.39 32.25 -9.79
C ALA A 51 11.98 32.01 -10.39
N ALA A 52 11.75 32.44 -11.64
CA ALA A 52 10.49 32.20 -12.35
C ALA A 52 10.37 30.73 -12.78
N CYS A 53 11.40 30.19 -13.45
CA CYS A 53 11.42 28.78 -13.84
C CYS A 53 11.39 27.85 -12.62
N ALA A 54 12.14 28.17 -11.56
CA ALA A 54 12.10 27.39 -10.33
C ALA A 54 10.68 27.34 -9.72
N ARG A 55 9.94 28.46 -9.74
CA ARG A 55 8.53 28.48 -9.28
C ARG A 55 7.61 27.62 -10.15
N ILE A 56 7.82 27.60 -11.47
CA ILE A 56 7.06 26.75 -12.39
C ILE A 56 7.28 25.27 -12.05
N HIS A 57 8.53 24.83 -11.86
CA HIS A 57 8.82 23.44 -11.48
C HIS A 57 8.23 23.07 -10.11
N VAL A 58 8.22 23.99 -9.13
CA VAL A 58 7.53 23.74 -7.86
C VAL A 58 6.02 23.58 -8.07
N ALA A 59 5.41 24.40 -8.92
CA ALA A 59 3.99 24.28 -9.23
C ALA A 59 3.67 22.94 -9.92
N LEU A 60 4.51 22.49 -10.85
CA LEU A 60 4.39 21.17 -11.48
C LEU A 60 4.54 20.03 -10.47
N ALA A 61 5.54 20.09 -9.60
CA ALA A 61 5.72 19.10 -8.54
C ALA A 61 4.47 18.99 -7.67
N ASN A 62 3.93 20.13 -7.23
CA ASN A 62 2.70 20.16 -6.45
C ASN A 62 1.51 19.59 -7.22
N ALA A 63 1.40 19.87 -8.52
CA ALA A 63 0.36 19.31 -9.37
C ALA A 63 0.44 17.78 -9.45
N TYR A 64 1.64 17.20 -9.57
CA TYR A 64 1.83 15.74 -9.51
C TYR A 64 1.42 15.17 -8.15
N LEU A 65 1.64 15.91 -7.07
CA LEU A 65 1.28 15.48 -5.71
C LEU A 65 -0.22 15.64 -5.38
N SER A 66 -0.95 16.49 -6.11
CA SER A 66 -2.36 16.82 -5.79
C SER A 66 -3.40 16.29 -6.78
N ASN A 67 -3.03 16.01 -8.03
CA ASN A 67 -4.01 15.78 -9.11
C ASN A 67 -4.41 14.32 -9.33
N GLY A 68 -3.99 13.40 -8.46
CA GLY A 68 -4.34 12.00 -8.58
C GLY A 68 -3.75 11.11 -7.49
N PRO A 69 -3.85 9.78 -7.66
CA PRO A 69 -3.20 8.82 -6.79
C PRO A 69 -1.69 9.04 -6.74
N LEU A 70 -1.12 8.96 -5.54
CA LEU A 70 0.33 9.03 -5.34
C LEU A 70 0.98 7.69 -5.66
N ASP A 71 1.12 7.39 -6.94
CA ASP A 71 1.86 6.23 -7.43
C ASP A 71 3.36 6.53 -7.65
N SER A 72 4.14 5.52 -8.02
CA SER A 72 5.58 5.69 -8.29
C SER A 72 5.88 6.70 -9.38
N THR A 73 4.99 6.83 -10.37
CA THR A 73 5.16 7.74 -11.49
C THR A 73 4.93 9.19 -11.04
N ALA A 74 3.86 9.45 -10.31
CA ALA A 74 3.56 10.75 -9.73
C ALA A 74 4.67 11.22 -8.78
N LEU A 75 5.14 10.32 -7.90
CA LEU A 75 6.25 10.61 -6.98
C LEU A 75 7.58 10.82 -7.73
N GLY A 76 7.86 10.04 -8.77
CA GLY A 76 9.03 10.20 -9.65
C GLY A 76 9.04 11.56 -10.35
N ASN A 77 7.90 11.94 -10.93
CA ASN A 77 7.75 13.22 -11.60
C ASN A 77 7.87 14.39 -10.61
N ALA A 78 7.20 14.31 -9.45
CA ALA A 78 7.33 15.33 -8.41
C ALA A 78 8.79 15.49 -7.93
N ALA A 79 9.50 14.38 -7.69
CA ALA A 79 10.90 14.41 -7.29
C ALA A 79 11.79 15.09 -8.34
N ARG A 80 11.58 14.76 -9.63
CA ARG A 80 12.29 15.36 -10.75
C ARG A 80 12.10 16.88 -10.80
N GLU A 81 10.85 17.33 -10.76
CA GLU A 81 10.52 18.75 -10.83
C GLU A 81 11.05 19.51 -9.60
N LEU A 82 10.98 18.94 -8.41
CA LEU A 82 11.62 19.54 -7.21
C LEU A 82 13.15 19.58 -7.32
N GLY A 83 13.75 18.59 -7.97
CA GLY A 83 15.19 18.57 -8.27
C GLY A 83 15.60 19.70 -9.22
N LEU A 84 14.81 19.93 -10.27
CA LEU A 84 14.99 21.06 -11.19
C LEU A 84 14.83 22.39 -10.43
N ALA A 85 13.74 22.56 -9.68
CA ALA A 85 13.49 23.76 -8.88
C ALA A 85 14.63 24.11 -7.91
N ALA A 86 15.29 23.08 -7.34
CA ALA A 86 16.39 23.24 -6.41
C ALA A 86 17.72 23.70 -7.03
N GLN A 87 17.79 23.86 -8.35
CA GLN A 87 18.93 24.53 -9.00
C GLN A 87 19.00 26.01 -8.62
N ASN A 88 17.86 26.63 -8.27
CA ASN A 88 17.82 27.96 -7.68
C ASN A 88 18.00 27.87 -6.15
N LYS A 89 19.03 28.53 -5.60
CA LYS A 89 19.40 28.42 -4.17
C LYS A 89 18.27 28.83 -3.21
N GLU A 90 17.50 29.86 -3.55
CA GLU A 90 16.41 30.34 -2.70
C GLU A 90 15.27 29.32 -2.65
N VAL A 91 14.90 28.78 -3.81
CA VAL A 91 13.84 27.76 -3.92
C VAL A 91 14.29 26.42 -3.35
N ALA A 92 15.57 26.07 -3.47
CA ALA A 92 16.15 24.87 -2.87
C ALA A 92 15.93 24.82 -1.35
N ALA A 93 16.19 25.93 -0.65
CA ALA A 93 15.98 26.02 0.80
C ALA A 93 14.49 25.84 1.17
N LYS A 94 13.59 26.49 0.41
CA LYS A 94 12.14 26.43 0.64
C LYS A 94 11.54 25.05 0.35
N THR A 95 12.10 24.31 -0.62
CA THR A 95 11.57 23.02 -1.08
C THR A 95 12.24 21.81 -0.43
N LEU A 96 13.30 22.00 0.37
CA LEU A 96 14.02 20.92 1.04
C LEU A 96 13.11 19.97 1.86
N PRO A 97 12.14 20.46 2.68
CA PRO A 97 11.25 19.58 3.43
C PRO A 97 10.40 18.71 2.49
N LEU A 98 9.84 19.31 1.43
CA LEU A 98 9.01 18.62 0.47
C LEU A 98 9.80 17.54 -0.29
N ARG A 99 11.03 17.85 -0.71
CA ARG A 99 11.94 16.87 -1.33
C ARG A 99 12.21 15.67 -0.43
N ARG A 100 12.42 15.89 0.87
CA ARG A 100 12.62 14.79 1.84
C ARG A 100 11.38 13.92 1.96
N ILE A 101 10.20 14.54 2.05
CA ILE A 101 8.92 13.81 2.12
C ILE A 101 8.73 12.96 0.86
N VAL A 102 8.91 13.55 -0.33
CA VAL A 102 8.77 12.82 -1.59
C VAL A 102 9.75 11.65 -1.67
N HIS A 103 11.00 11.84 -1.24
CA HIS A 103 11.98 10.76 -1.22
C HIS A 103 11.57 9.60 -0.31
N VAL A 104 11.12 9.90 0.92
CA VAL A 104 10.61 8.86 1.85
C VAL A 104 9.38 8.15 1.28
N LEU A 105 8.50 8.88 0.59
CA LEU A 105 7.34 8.27 -0.07
C LEU A 105 7.74 7.35 -1.23
N GLN A 106 8.79 7.69 -1.98
CA GLN A 106 9.34 6.82 -3.03
C GLN A 106 9.89 5.53 -2.44
N GLU A 107 10.69 5.61 -1.37
CA GLU A 107 11.22 4.44 -0.67
C GLU A 107 10.10 3.54 -0.16
N ARG A 108 9.10 4.11 0.53
CA ARG A 108 7.96 3.34 1.03
C ARG A 108 7.14 2.70 -0.08
N THR A 109 6.94 3.40 -1.19
CA THR A 109 6.22 2.87 -2.35
C THR A 109 6.98 1.68 -2.94
N ALA A 110 8.30 1.78 -3.07
CA ALA A 110 9.13 0.68 -3.54
C ALA A 110 9.08 -0.53 -2.59
N THR A 111 9.18 -0.32 -1.28
CA THR A 111 9.05 -1.39 -0.28
C THR A 111 7.67 -2.06 -0.33
N ASN A 112 6.60 -1.27 -0.50
CA ASN A 112 5.25 -1.82 -0.63
C ASN A 112 5.11 -2.71 -1.87
N TYR A 113 5.61 -2.28 -3.02
CA TYR A 113 5.60 -3.11 -4.23
C TYR A 113 6.39 -4.41 -4.06
N ALA A 114 7.56 -4.36 -3.42
CA ALA A 114 8.34 -5.56 -3.11
C ALA A 114 7.56 -6.51 -2.18
N CYS A 115 6.91 -5.98 -1.14
CA CYS A 115 6.10 -6.76 -0.22
C CYS A 115 4.91 -7.44 -0.93
N ILE A 116 4.21 -6.71 -1.80
CA ILE A 116 3.09 -7.26 -2.58
C ILE A 116 3.58 -8.36 -3.54
N ALA A 117 4.75 -8.18 -4.16
CA ALA A 117 5.34 -9.19 -5.03
C ALA A 117 5.68 -10.48 -4.27
N GLU A 118 6.31 -10.38 -3.10
CA GLU A 118 6.59 -11.54 -2.26
C GLU A 118 5.31 -12.21 -1.76
N LEU A 119 4.30 -11.46 -1.33
CA LEU A 119 3.00 -12.02 -0.93
C LEU A 119 2.37 -12.85 -2.07
N ARG A 120 2.42 -12.33 -3.31
CA ARG A 120 1.90 -13.05 -4.49
C ARG A 120 2.67 -14.34 -4.73
N LYS A 121 4.00 -14.30 -4.63
CA LYS A 121 4.86 -15.48 -4.77
C LYS A 121 4.56 -16.53 -3.71
N THR A 122 4.48 -16.14 -2.44
CA THR A 122 4.12 -17.04 -1.34
C THR A 122 2.74 -17.66 -1.53
N ARG A 123 1.75 -16.88 -1.98
CA ARG A 123 0.40 -17.37 -2.28
C ARG A 123 0.41 -18.44 -3.36
N THR A 124 1.16 -18.23 -4.44
CA THR A 124 1.30 -19.22 -5.52
C THR A 124 1.99 -20.49 -5.03
N GLN A 125 3.04 -20.36 -4.21
CA GLN A 125 3.74 -21.51 -3.62
C GLN A 125 2.82 -22.30 -2.69
N LEU A 126 2.03 -21.63 -1.85
CA LEU A 126 1.06 -22.29 -0.97
C LEU A 126 0.01 -23.08 -1.76
N ALA A 127 -0.52 -22.50 -2.85
CA ALA A 127 -1.45 -23.19 -3.72
C ALA A 127 -0.83 -24.45 -4.37
N ALA A 128 0.43 -24.36 -4.80
CA ALA A 128 1.16 -25.51 -5.34
C ALA A 128 1.37 -26.61 -4.28
N THR A 129 1.76 -26.25 -3.05
CA THR A 129 1.92 -27.19 -1.94
C THR A 129 0.59 -27.86 -1.58
N HIS A 130 -0.52 -27.12 -1.56
CA HIS A 130 -1.85 -27.68 -1.33
C HIS A 130 -2.23 -28.70 -2.41
N ALA A 131 -1.98 -28.39 -3.68
CA ALA A 131 -2.23 -29.32 -4.78
C ALA A 131 -1.38 -30.60 -4.68
N GLN A 132 -0.11 -30.47 -4.30
CA GLN A 132 0.78 -31.62 -4.07
C GLN A 132 0.30 -32.47 -2.89
N SER A 133 -0.12 -31.86 -1.79
CA SER A 133 -0.67 -32.55 -0.63
C SER A 133 -1.94 -33.33 -1.00
N ALA A 134 -2.87 -32.70 -1.74
CA ALA A 134 -4.09 -33.36 -2.19
C ALA A 134 -3.78 -34.56 -3.11
N ALA A 135 -2.81 -34.41 -4.02
CA ALA A 135 -2.37 -35.50 -4.88
C ALA A 135 -1.73 -36.65 -4.10
N ALA A 136 -0.93 -36.35 -3.08
CA ALA A 136 -0.33 -37.36 -2.20
C ALA A 136 -1.41 -38.10 -1.40
N GLN A 137 -2.39 -37.38 -0.84
CA GLN A 137 -3.51 -37.97 -0.12
C GLN A 137 -4.34 -38.91 -1.01
N ALA A 138 -4.61 -38.52 -2.27
CA ALA A 138 -5.29 -39.39 -3.22
C ALA A 138 -4.47 -40.64 -3.60
N ARG A 139 -3.13 -40.57 -3.58
CA ARG A 139 -2.26 -41.75 -3.77
C ARG A 139 -2.29 -42.66 -2.55
N LEU A 140 -2.20 -42.10 -1.34
CA LEU A 140 -2.31 -42.87 -0.10
C LEU A 140 -3.63 -43.63 -0.02
N HIS A 141 -4.75 -42.95 -0.28
CA HIS A 141 -6.06 -43.59 -0.26
C HIS A 141 -6.17 -44.75 -1.27
N ARG A 142 -5.57 -44.60 -2.46
CA ARG A 142 -5.50 -45.70 -3.44
C ARG A 142 -4.67 -46.88 -2.94
N LEU A 143 -3.54 -46.62 -2.27
CA LEU A 143 -2.69 -47.67 -1.70
C LEU A 143 -3.38 -48.38 -0.55
N GLU A 144 -4.10 -47.66 0.31
CA GLU A 144 -4.90 -48.24 1.39
C GLU A 144 -5.95 -49.19 0.83
N ASN A 145 -6.70 -48.79 -0.20
CA ASN A 145 -7.69 -49.65 -0.84
C ASN A 145 -7.05 -50.89 -1.47
N LEU A 146 -5.91 -50.74 -2.16
CA LEU A 146 -5.19 -51.89 -2.75
C LEU A 146 -4.67 -52.87 -1.68
N LEU A 147 -4.18 -52.37 -0.56
CA LEU A 147 -3.73 -53.19 0.56
C LEU A 147 -4.91 -53.93 1.21
N HIS A 148 -6.04 -53.26 1.36
CA HIS A 148 -7.27 -53.86 1.87
C HIS A 148 -7.77 -54.99 0.96
N ASP A 149 -7.94 -54.72 -0.35
CA ASP A 149 -8.34 -55.72 -1.34
C ASP A 149 -7.40 -56.93 -1.35
N HIS A 150 -6.09 -56.69 -1.23
CA HIS A 150 -5.09 -57.76 -1.19
C HIS A 150 -5.21 -58.61 0.09
N ALA A 151 -5.45 -57.96 1.23
CA ALA A 151 -5.64 -58.65 2.51
C ALA A 151 -6.90 -59.53 2.48
N GLU A 152 -8.02 -59.02 1.96
CA GLU A 152 -9.27 -59.79 1.80
C GLU A 152 -9.07 -61.02 0.89
N LYS A 153 -8.50 -60.82 -0.30
CA LYS A 153 -8.20 -61.93 -1.23
C LYS A 153 -7.27 -62.98 -0.63
N SER A 154 -6.29 -62.55 0.15
CA SER A 154 -5.36 -63.47 0.81
C SER A 154 -6.08 -64.32 1.87
N LEU A 155 -6.98 -63.72 2.65
CA LEU A 155 -7.79 -64.44 3.63
C LEU A 155 -8.72 -65.46 2.98
N ASP A 156 -9.45 -65.08 1.92
CA ASP A 156 -10.34 -65.98 1.19
C ASP A 156 -9.60 -67.19 0.61
N HIS A 157 -8.43 -66.96 0.03
CA HIS A 157 -7.57 -68.03 -0.49
C HIS A 157 -7.09 -69.00 0.60
N HIS A 158 -6.86 -68.50 1.82
CA HIS A 158 -6.49 -69.33 2.96
C HIS A 158 -7.67 -70.11 3.55
N VAL A 159 -8.90 -69.56 3.50
CA VAL A 159 -10.12 -70.25 3.93
C VAL A 159 -10.49 -71.37 2.97
N LEU A 160 -10.37 -71.15 1.66
CA LEU A 160 -10.67 -72.15 0.62
C LEU A 160 -9.63 -73.29 0.54
N LYS A 161 -8.46 -73.13 1.18
CA LYS A 161 -7.39 -74.14 1.25
C LYS A 161 -7.34 -74.93 2.57
N ARG A 162 -8.26 -74.68 3.51
CA ARG A 162 -8.38 -75.56 4.68
C ARG A 162 -9.07 -76.88 4.26
N PRO A 163 -8.46 -78.05 4.55
CA PRO A 163 -9.05 -79.36 4.24
C PRO A 163 -10.32 -79.64 5.05
#